data_AF-A0A7Y5LCW3-F1
#
_entry.id   AF-A0A7Y5LCW3-F1
#
_cell.length_a   1.000
_cell.length_b   1.000
_cell.length_c   1.000
_cell.angle_alpha   90.00
_cell.angle_beta   90.00
_cell.angle_gamma   90.00
#
_symmetry.space_group_name_H-M   'P 1'
#
loop_
_entity.id
_entity.type
_entity.pdbx_description
1 polymer ?
#
loop_
_entity_poly.entity_id
_entity_poly.type
_entity_poly.pdbx_seq_one_letter_code
_entity_poly.pdbx_strand_id
1 'polypeptide(L)' 'DPVRMKEFCKTLGDVLHRPSWAPVPSFILKRLLGEMAAIVLNGQKAVPKKLIDSGFEFKYTDLKNAITAALT' A
#
# COMPACT_ATOMS: atom_id res chain seq x y z
N ASP A 1 4.66 -0.14 -9.64
CA ASP A 1 3.84 -1.38 -9.78
C ASP A 1 2.89 -1.60 -8.60
N PRO A 2 1.76 -2.33 -8.78
CA PRO A 2 0.89 -2.70 -7.67
C PRO A 2 1.55 -3.76 -6.77
N VAL A 3 1.67 -3.46 -5.48
CA VAL A 3 2.27 -4.35 -4.47
C VAL A 3 1.22 -4.98 -3.56
N ARG A 4 1.60 -6.05 -2.84
CA ARG A 4 0.75 -6.62 -1.79
C ARG A 4 0.81 -5.76 -0.52
N MET A 5 -0.27 -5.76 0.28
CA MET A 5 -0.30 -5.04 1.57
C MET A 5 0.89 -5.38 2.48
N LYS A 6 1.32 -6.66 2.52
CA LYS A 6 2.49 -7.09 3.30
C LYS A 6 3.78 -6.37 2.89
N GLU A 7 3.98 -6.20 1.58
CA GLU A 7 5.14 -5.51 1.03
C GLU A 7 5.05 -4.00 1.28
N PHE A 8 3.85 -3.42 1.15
CA PHE A 8 3.60 -2.04 1.52
C PHE A 8 3.93 -1.75 2.98
N CYS A 9 3.39 -2.52 3.92
CA CYS A 9 3.65 -2.35 5.34
C CYS A 9 5.13 -2.53 5.70
N LYS A 10 5.82 -3.46 5.02
CA LYS A 10 7.27 -3.66 5.21
C LYS A 10 8.05 -2.41 4.78
N THR A 11 7.85 -1.95 3.54
CA THR A 11 8.55 -0.77 3.00
C THR A 11 8.25 0.49 3.83
N LEU A 12 7.01 0.65 4.28
CA LEU A 12 6.64 1.74 5.17
C LEU A 12 7.38 1.69 6.51
N GLY A 13 7.46 0.51 7.13
CA GLY A 13 8.24 0.30 8.36
C GLY A 13 9.72 0.62 8.17
N ASP A 14 10.30 0.17 7.05
CA ASP A 14 11.70 0.43 6.71
C ASP A 14 11.98 1.94 6.55
N VAL A 15 11.09 2.70 5.89
CA VAL A 15 11.22 4.17 5.73
C VAL A 15 11.05 4.88 7.08
N LEU A 16 10.10 4.45 7.90
CA LEU A 16 9.83 5.03 9.22
C LEU A 16 10.82 4.59 10.30
N HIS A 17 11.74 3.67 10.01
CA HIS A 17 12.61 3.02 10.98
C HIS A 17 11.83 2.33 12.12
N ARG A 18 10.68 1.72 11.80
CA ARG A 18 9.80 1.01 12.74
C ARG A 18 9.54 -0.43 12.31
N PRO A 19 9.56 -1.40 13.23
CA PRO A 19 9.33 -2.82 12.90
C PRO A 19 7.90 -3.07 12.37
N SER A 20 7.79 -3.87 11.30
CA SER A 20 6.52 -4.18 10.62
C SER A 20 6.37 -5.69 10.35
N TRP A 21 6.35 -6.48 11.44
CA TRP A 21 6.35 -7.95 11.38
C TRP A 21 5.04 -8.59 11.86
N ALA A 22 4.24 -7.89 12.67
CA ALA A 22 3.01 -8.42 13.25
C ALA A 22 1.79 -8.10 12.35
N PRO A 23 1.15 -9.10 11.73
CA PRO A 23 -0.09 -8.88 10.98
C PRO A 23 -1.26 -8.63 11.92
N VAL A 24 -2.14 -7.70 11.56
CA VAL A 24 -3.39 -7.45 12.31
C VAL A 24 -4.42 -8.51 11.93
N PRO A 25 -4.99 -9.25 12.89
CA PRO A 25 -6.05 -10.22 12.61
C PRO A 25 -7.31 -9.59 12.01
N SER A 26 -7.94 -10.30 11.07
CA SER A 26 -9.11 -9.82 10.34
C SER A 26 -10.33 -9.56 11.23
N PHE A 27 -10.51 -10.30 12.32
CA PHE A 27 -11.62 -10.08 13.25
C PHE A 27 -11.49 -8.74 14.00
N ILE A 28 -10.27 -8.31 14.30
CA ILE A 28 -10.03 -7.01 14.94
C ILE A 28 -10.40 -5.90 13.97
N LEU A 29 -9.94 -6.00 12.71
CA LEU A 29 -10.29 -5.04 11.66
C LEU A 29 -11.81 -4.96 11.43
N LYS A 30 -12.49 -6.11 11.36
CA LYS A 30 -13.96 -6.16 11.23
C LYS A 30 -14.68 -5.50 12.40
N ARG A 31 -14.17 -5.65 13.63
CA ARG A 31 -14.76 -5.03 14.82
C ARG A 31 -14.55 -3.51 14.88
N LEU A 32 -13.40 -3.03 14.42
CA LEU A 32 -13.05 -1.60 14.47
C LEU A 32 -13.62 -0.81 13.29
N LEU A 33 -13.62 -1.38 12.08
CA LEU A 33 -13.99 -0.71 10.84
C LEU A 33 -15.38 -1.13 10.32
N GLY A 34 -16.02 -2.13 10.92
CA GLY A 34 -17.30 -2.66 10.46
C GLY A 34 -17.23 -3.15 9.01
N GLU A 35 -18.17 -2.71 8.19
CA GLU A 35 -18.25 -3.05 6.75
C GLU A 35 -17.04 -2.52 5.95
N MET A 36 -16.41 -1.42 6.39
CA MET A 36 -15.22 -0.87 5.72
C MET A 36 -14.01 -1.78 5.83
N ALA A 37 -14.01 -2.73 6.78
CA ALA A 37 -12.97 -3.75 6.85
C ALA A 37 -12.88 -4.57 5.56
N ALA A 38 -13.97 -4.73 4.82
CA ALA A 38 -13.96 -5.45 3.55
C ALA A 38 -13.03 -4.78 2.52
N ILE A 39 -12.97 -3.44 2.48
CA ILE A 39 -12.09 -2.71 1.56
C ILE A 39 -10.63 -2.91 1.94
N VAL A 40 -10.31 -2.94 3.24
CA VAL A 40 -8.94 -3.11 3.72
C VAL A 40 -8.48 -4.56 3.60
N LEU A 41 -9.38 -5.52 3.84
CA LEU A 41 -9.09 -6.95 3.77
C LEU A 41 -9.03 -7.45 2.32
N ASN A 42 -9.70 -6.78 1.39
CA ASN A 42 -9.69 -7.12 -0.03
C ASN A 42 -8.70 -6.24 -0.78
N GLY A 43 -7.73 -6.86 -1.45
CA GLY A 43 -6.80 -6.15 -2.34
C GLY A 43 -7.30 -6.15 -3.77
N GLN A 44 -7.09 -5.04 -4.49
CA GLN A 44 -7.24 -4.99 -5.95
C GLN A 44 -5.87 -4.77 -6.61
N LYS A 45 -5.55 -5.57 -7.62
CA LYS A 45 -4.38 -5.35 -8.47
C LYS A 45 -4.73 -4.35 -9.59
N ALA A 46 -4.58 -3.06 -9.31
CA ALA A 46 -4.80 -2.00 -10.30
C ALA A 46 -3.53 -1.77 -11.14
N VAL A 47 -3.62 -2.01 -12.45
CA VAL A 47 -2.52 -1.75 -13.41
C VAL A 47 -2.90 -0.52 -14.26
N PRO A 48 -2.11 0.56 -14.25
CA PRO A 48 -2.46 1.83 -14.89
C PRO A 48 -2.20 1.83 -16.41
N LYS A 49 -2.71 0.83 -17.13
CA LYS A 49 -2.41 0.61 -18.56
C LYS A 49 -2.71 1.85 -19.43
N LYS A 50 -3.87 2.48 -19.24
CA LYS A 50 -4.26 3.68 -20.02
C LYS A 50 -3.30 4.87 -19.85
N LEU A 51 -2.75 5.06 -18.65
CA LEU A 51 -1.80 6.14 -18.37
C LEU A 51 -0.44 5.86 -19.01
N ILE A 52 0.00 4.59 -18.95
CA ILE A 52 1.24 4.16 -19.61
C ILE A 52 1.11 4.33 -21.13
N ASP A 53 -0.02 3.87 -21.70
CA ASP A 53 -0.29 3.98 -23.14
C ASP A 53 -0.40 5.44 -23.61
N SER A 54 -0.77 6.39 -22.72
CA SER A 54 -0.82 7.82 -23.02
C SER A 54 0.52 8.54 -22.84
N GLY A 55 1.60 7.83 -22.51
CA GLY A 55 2.91 8.44 -22.25
C GLY A 55 2.99 9.24 -20.95
N PHE A 56 2.13 8.96 -19.98
CA PHE A 56 2.18 9.63 -18.68
C PHE A 56 3.42 9.16 -17.89
N GLU A 57 4.27 10.12 -17.51
CA GLU A 57 5.45 9.85 -16.69
C GLU A 57 5.12 9.99 -15.20
N PHE A 58 5.26 8.87 -14.47
CA PHE A 58 5.08 8.87 -13.02
C PHE A 58 6.27 9.52 -12.33
N LYS A 59 6.02 10.55 -11.51
CA LYS A 59 7.04 11.19 -10.68
C LYS A 59 7.77 10.21 -9.75
N TYR A 60 7.05 9.21 -9.23
CA TYR A 60 7.60 8.14 -8.40
C TYR A 60 7.20 6.79 -9.00
N THR A 61 8.18 6.04 -9.50
CA THR A 61 7.97 4.74 -10.16
C THR A 61 8.04 3.57 -9.19
N ASP A 62 8.74 3.73 -8.07
CA ASP A 62 8.85 2.75 -6.99
C ASP A 62 8.18 3.21 -5.70
N LEU A 63 7.78 2.23 -4.90
CA LEU A 63 7.04 2.45 -3.67
C LEU A 63 7.87 3.16 -2.59
N LYS A 64 9.16 2.87 -2.50
CA LYS A 64 10.01 3.39 -1.43
C LYS A 64 10.17 4.90 -1.59
N ASN A 65 10.51 5.37 -2.78
CA ASN A 65 10.64 6.79 -3.08
C ASN A 65 9.32 7.53 -2.90
N ALA A 66 8.19 6.93 -3.30
CA ALA A 66 6.87 7.52 -3.07
C ALA A 66 6.55 7.69 -1.57
N ILE A 67 6.82 6.67 -0.74
CA ILE A 67 6.58 6.73 0.71
C ILE A 67 7.51 7.76 1.36
N THR A 68 8.80 7.76 1.03
CA THR A 68 9.77 8.73 1.58
C THR A 68 9.34 10.16 1.25
N ALA A 69 8.93 10.41 0.01
CA ALA A 69 8.49 11.75 -0.40
C ALA A 69 7.17 12.19 0.23
N ALA A 70 6.27 11.26 0.61
CA ALA A 70 5.01 11.60 1.27
C ALA A 70 5.15 11.89 2.77
N LEU A 71 6.28 11.49 3.37
CA LEU A 71 6.57 11.64 4.79
C LEU A 71 7.57 12.77 5.10
N THR A 72 8.05 13.46 4.06
CA THR A 72 8.94 14.63 4.12
C THR A 72 8.14 15.88 3.78
#